data_AF-A0A8S4RUM0-F1
#
_entry.id   AF-A0A8S4RUM0-F1
#
_cell.length_a   1.000
_cell.length_b   1.000
_cell.length_c   1.000
_cell.angle_alpha   90.00
_cell.angle_beta   90.00
_cell.angle_gamma   90.00
#
_symmetry.space_group_name_H-M   'P 1'
#
loop_
_entity.id
_entity.type
_entity.pdbx_description
1 polymer ?
#
loop_
_entity_poly.entity_id
_entity_poly.type
_entity_poly.pdbx_seq_one_letter_code
_entity_poly.pdbx_strand_id
1 'polypeptide(L)' 'ESNPLIRWYLTLGEKSLATGVQLALPAVQLLESPIHQLDRFLCMSLDVVEKRVPSINLPPQTVSTTS' A
#
# COMPACT_ATOMS: atom_id res chain seq x y z
N GLU A 1 -17.25 -36.19 -10.66
CA GLU A 1 -17.13 -35.91 -12.10
C GLU A 1 -17.53 -34.47 -12.38
N SER A 2 -16.57 -33.57 -12.61
CA SER A 2 -16.85 -32.18 -13.01
C SER A 2 -17.15 -32.11 -14.50
N ASN A 3 -18.17 -31.33 -14.89
CA ASN A 3 -18.58 -31.20 -16.29
C ASN A 3 -17.41 -30.63 -17.15
N PRO A 4 -17.02 -31.31 -18.25
CA PRO A 4 -15.89 -30.88 -19.08
C PRO A 4 -16.08 -29.49 -19.70
N LEU A 5 -17.32 -29.06 -19.97
CA LEU A 5 -17.62 -27.71 -20.46
C LEU A 5 -17.35 -26.64 -19.41
N ILE A 6 -17.75 -26.91 -18.16
CA ILE A 6 -17.50 -26.01 -17.03
C ILE A 6 -16.00 -25.89 -16.81
N ARG A 7 -15.26 -27.00 -16.87
CA ARG A 7 -13.81 -27.01 -16.75
C ARG A 7 -13.14 -26.19 -17.85
N TRP A 8 -13.58 -26.34 -19.10
CA TRP A 8 -13.04 -25.55 -20.22
C TRP A 8 -13.27 -24.04 -20.03
N TYR A 9 -14.48 -23.65 -19.62
CA TYR A 9 -14.81 -22.23 -19.38
C TYR A 9 -13.96 -21.61 -18.27
N LEU A 10 -13.81 -22.33 -17.15
CA LEU A 10 -12.97 -21.89 -16.04
C LEU A 10 -11.50 -21.80 -16.45
N THR A 11 -10.98 -22.79 -17.16
CA THR A 11 -9.60 -22.76 -17.67
C THR A 11 -9.38 -21.59 -18.65
N LEU A 12 -10.38 -21.25 -19.46
CA LEU A 12 -10.29 -20.08 -20.35
C LEU A 12 -10.27 -18.78 -19.55
N GLY A 13 -11.14 -18.65 -18.54
CA GLY A 13 -11.18 -17.50 -17.64
C GLY A 13 -9.87 -17.32 -16.87
N GLU A 14 -9.32 -18.39 -16.31
CA GLU A 14 -8.02 -18.40 -15.62
C GLU A 14 -6.89 -17.95 -16.55
N LYS A 15 -6.85 -18.45 -17.79
CA LYS A 15 -5.84 -18.02 -18.77
C LYS A 15 -5.99 -16.55 -19.11
N SER A 16 -7.22 -16.07 -19.34
CA SER A 16 -7.48 -14.66 -19.63
C SER A 16 -7.04 -13.76 -18.48
N LEU A 17 -7.37 -14.13 -17.24
CA LEU A 17 -6.94 -13.42 -16.04
C LEU A 17 -5.42 -13.41 -15.91
N ALA A 18 -4.76 -14.56 -16.08
CA ALA A 18 -3.30 -14.66 -16.03
C ALA A 18 -2.64 -13.75 -17.08
N THR A 19 -3.16 -13.71 -18.31
CA THR A 19 -2.68 -12.77 -19.33
C THR A 19 -2.90 -11.33 -18.92
N GLY A 20 -4.09 -10.99 -18.38
CA GLY A 20 -4.38 -9.64 -17.88
C GLY A 20 -3.40 -9.19 -16.79
N VAL A 21 -3.08 -10.07 -15.84
CA VAL A 21 -2.09 -9.80 -14.78
C VAL A 21 -0.70 -9.56 -15.37
N GLN A 22 -0.26 -10.37 -16.34
CA GLN A 22 1.04 -10.19 -17.00
C GLN A 22 1.13 -8.87 -17.76
N LEU A 23 0.04 -8.43 -18.40
CA LEU A 23 -0.03 -7.14 -19.09
C LEU A 23 -0.04 -5.96 -18.11
N ALA A 24 -0.63 -6.13 -16.92
CA ALA A 24 -0.68 -5.10 -15.88
C ALA A 24 0.62 -4.99 -15.06
N LEU A 25 1.46 -6.04 -15.03
CA LEU A 25 2.73 -6.08 -14.30
C LEU A 25 3.63 -4.85 -14.54
N PRO A 26 3.94 -4.44 -15.79
CA PRO A 26 4.79 -3.27 -16.03
C PRO A 26 4.17 -1.98 -15.49
N ALA A 27 2.84 -1.84 -15.54
CA ALA A 27 2.17 -0.68 -14.97
C ALA A 27 2.36 -0.66 -13.45
N VAL A 28 2.17 -1.79 -12.76
CA VAL A 28 2.39 -1.91 -11.31
C VAL A 28 3.82 -1.61 -10.91
N GLN A 29 4.82 -2.05 -11.69
CA GLN A 29 6.23 -1.75 -11.44
C GLN A 29 6.53 -0.25 -11.50
N LEU A 30 5.84 0.51 -12.36
CA LEU A 30 5.98 1.97 -12.39
C LEU A 30 5.48 2.65 -11.12
N LEU A 31 4.59 2.01 -10.33
CA LEU A 31 4.15 2.54 -9.04
C LEU A 31 5.17 2.32 -7.89
N GLU A 32 6.17 1.46 -8.07
CA GLU A 32 7.16 1.17 -7.01
C GLU A 32 7.92 2.45 -6.60
N SER A 33 8.39 3.21 -7.59
CA SER A 33 9.10 4.48 -7.38
C SER A 33 8.26 5.56 -6.66
N PRO A 34 7.05 5.92 -7.11
CA PRO A 34 6.23 6.91 -6.42
C PRO A 34 5.77 6.43 -5.03
N ILE A 35 5.56 5.13 -4.81
CA ILE A 35 5.28 4.60 -3.47
C ILE A 35 6.48 4.82 -2.54
N HIS A 36 7.70 4.54 -3.01
CA HIS A 36 8.91 4.76 -2.21
C HIS A 36 9.16 6.25 -1.94
N GLN A 37 8.87 7.12 -2.90
CA GLN A 37 8.94 8.57 -2.71
C GLN A 37 7.91 9.07 -1.68
N LEU A 38 6.69 8.52 -1.72
CA LEU A 38 5.64 8.85 -0.77
C LEU A 38 6.03 8.43 0.65
N ASP A 39 6.58 7.22 0.82
CA ASP A 39 7.08 6.74 2.12
C ASP A 39 8.16 7.66 2.69
N ARG A 40 9.13 8.06 1.86
CA ARG A 40 10.18 9.02 2.26
C ARG A 40 9.59 10.37 2.66
N PHE A 41 8.61 10.86 1.91
CA PHE A 41 7.94 12.13 2.22
C PHE A 41 7.18 12.04 3.55
N LEU A 42 6.46 10.94 3.79
CA LEU A 42 5.75 10.70 5.04
C LEU A 42 6.72 10.66 6.23
N CYS A 43 7.84 9.95 6.11
CA CYS A 43 8.89 9.93 7.14
C CYS A 43 9.43 11.34 7.45
N MET A 44 9.76 12.13 6.43
CA MET A 44 10.20 13.52 6.62
C MET A 44 9.14 14.39 7.28
N SER A 45 7.87 14.20 6.92
CA SER A 45 6.78 14.96 7.54
C SER A 45 6.65 14.64 9.03
N LEU A 46 6.85 13.37 9.41
CA LEU A 46 6.84 12.93 10.80
C LEU A 46 7.99 13.59 11.58
N ASP A 47 9.21 13.61 11.02
CA ASP A 47 10.38 14.27 11.63
C ASP A 47 10.14 15.77 11.86
N VAL A 48 9.44 16.44 10.92
CA VAL A 48 9.10 17.86 11.06
C VAL A 48 8.10 18.08 12.19
N VAL A 49 7.10 17.20 12.32
CA VAL A 49 6.12 17.26 13.42
C VAL A 49 6.82 17.07 14.76
N GLU A 50 7.72 16.09 14.87
CA GLU A 50 8.48 15.84 16.09
C GLU A 50 9.30 17.08 16.53
N LYS A 51 9.99 17.73 15.57
CA LYS A 51 10.77 18.95 15.85
C LYS A 51 9.92 20.15 16.25
N ARG A 52 8.73 20.30 15.66
CA ARG A 52 7.84 21.44 15.96
C ARG A 52 6.97 21.23 17.19
N VAL A 53 6.66 19.98 17.51
CA VAL A 53 5.79 19.60 18.61
C VAL A 53 6.51 18.54 19.44
N PRO A 54 7.56 18.93 20.20
CA PRO A 54 8.34 17.99 21.01
C PRO A 54 7.49 17.31 22.09
N SER A 55 6.34 17.89 22.45
CA SER A 55 5.35 17.28 23.33
C SER A 55 4.63 16.06 22.75
N ILE A 56 4.80 15.75 21.46
CA ILE A 56 4.29 14.51 20.87
C ILE A 56 4.96 13.26 21.44
N ASN A 57 6.18 13.40 21.94
CA ASN A 57 6.93 12.33 22.62
C ASN A 57 6.60 12.23 24.12
N LEU A 58 5.84 13.18 24.68
CA LEU A 58 5.47 13.17 26.08
C LEU A 58 4.19 12.36 26.30
N PRO A 59 4.09 11.58 27.39
CA PRO A 59 2.87 10.87 27.71
C PRO A 59 1.74 11.89 27.94
N PRO A 60 0.51 11.62 27.45
CA PRO A 60 -0.59 12.59 27.41
C PRO A 60 -1.00 13.11 28.79
N GLN A 61 -0.69 12.37 29.85
CA GLN A 61 -0.95 12.74 31.23
C GLN A 61 -0.14 13.97 31.69
N THR A 62 1.01 14.24 31.06
CA THR A 62 1.91 15.34 31.42
C THR A 62 1.65 16.64 30.66
N VAL A 63 0.99 16.57 29.49
CA VAL A 63 0.64 17.77 28.71
C VAL A 63 -0.61 18.48 29.24
N SER A 64 -1.51 17.74 29.90
CA SER A 64 -2.77 18.29 30.44
C SER A 64 -2.63 18.97 31.80
N THR A 65 -1.51 18.78 32.50
CA THR A 65 -1.29 19.31 33.86
C THR A 65 -0.61 20.69 33.90
N THR A 66 -0.27 21.25 32.74
CA THR A 66 0.41 22.56 32.58
C THR A 66 -0.50 23.63 31.96
N SER A 67 -1.82 23.57 32.16
CA SER A 67 -2.76 24.67 31.90
C SER A 67 -3.28 25.25 33.20
#